data_AF-A0A3B3U5G1-F1
#
_entry.id   AF-A0A3B3U5G1-F1
#
_cell.length_a   1.000
_cell.length_b   1.000
_cell.length_c   1.000
_cell.angle_alpha   90.00
_cell.angle_beta   90.00
_cell.angle_gamma   90.00
#
_symmetry.space_group_name_H-M   'P 1'
#
loop_
_entity.id
_entity.type
_entity.pdbx_description
1 polymer ?
#
loop_
_entity_poly.entity_id
_entity_poly.type
_entity_poly.pdbx_seq_one_letter_code
_entity_poly.pdbx_strand_id
1 'polypeptide(L)'
;MRHSNTSASNLYFSWCLTRCLCLVPAEDPTWASLNLGALICIECSGIHRNLGTHLSRVRSLALDDLPRELTLVLSAIGNHMVNSIWEARTIGHRKPAPDATREERESWIRAKYEQKLFVAPLPPPTPSEGPDISMSGRLLLAVMERNLPKLLLLLAHCTKEDINAPPFLSLPSRSLLALRLPGSALHAACQQADVVMTQLLVWYGCDVRHRDAQGQTALALAQGAGGQECIDVLLQHGCPSEPAPALGATVGFASAVTSSFPVRRSEVCVRVCACVCVFQG
;
A
#
# COMPACT_ATOMS: atom_id res chain seq x y z
N MET A 1 27.46 -19.55 19.04
CA MET A 1 26.08 -19.69 19.56
C MET A 1 25.59 -18.32 19.98
N ARG A 2 24.47 -17.89 19.41
CA ARG A 2 23.67 -16.67 19.68
C ARG A 2 24.42 -15.34 19.60
N HIS A 3 24.49 -14.79 18.38
CA HIS A 3 24.52 -13.34 18.21
C HIS A 3 23.15 -12.78 18.58
N SER A 4 23.14 -11.95 19.62
CA SER A 4 22.02 -11.14 20.07
C SER A 4 21.59 -10.19 18.96
N ASN A 5 20.40 -10.42 18.41
CA ASN A 5 19.79 -9.65 17.34
C ASN A 5 19.18 -8.35 17.92
N THR A 6 20.02 -7.37 18.26
CA THR A 6 19.63 -6.06 18.83
C THR A 6 19.26 -5.03 17.75
N SER A 7 18.47 -5.39 16.74
CA SER A 7 18.06 -4.45 15.68
C SER A 7 16.55 -4.23 15.53
N ALA A 8 15.70 -4.92 16.31
CA ALA A 8 14.25 -4.69 16.28
C ALA A 8 13.75 -3.67 17.33
N SER A 9 14.55 -3.40 18.37
CA SER A 9 14.11 -2.65 19.56
C SER A 9 14.13 -1.12 19.42
N ASN A 10 14.79 -0.57 18.40
CA ASN A 10 15.04 0.88 18.28
C ASN A 10 14.25 1.57 17.17
N LEU A 11 13.32 0.86 16.52
CA LEU A 11 12.39 1.43 15.52
C LEU A 11 10.98 1.65 16.10
N TYR A 12 10.84 1.78 17.43
CA TYR A 12 9.58 2.24 18.04
C TYR A 12 9.40 3.74 17.78
N PHE A 13 8.98 4.03 16.55
CA PHE A 13 8.61 5.33 16.05
C PHE A 13 7.57 6.00 16.97
N SER A 14 7.93 7.19 17.44
CA SER A 14 7.10 8.10 18.22
C SER A 14 5.95 8.68 17.38
N TRP A 15 4.87 7.94 17.12
CA TRP A 15 3.62 8.48 16.55
C TRP A 15 2.40 7.64 16.97
N CYS A 16 1.47 8.19 17.76
CA CYS A 16 0.04 7.79 17.87
C CYS A 16 -0.34 6.28 17.79
N LEU A 17 0.37 5.37 18.49
CA LEU A 17 0.18 3.91 18.40
C LEU A 17 -0.24 3.21 19.71
N THR A 18 -0.69 3.94 20.73
CA THR A 18 -1.07 3.36 22.03
C THR A 18 -2.48 2.75 22.08
N ARG A 19 -3.15 2.54 20.94
CA ARG A 19 -4.57 2.11 20.93
C ARG A 19 -4.85 1.03 19.90
N CYS A 20 -5.40 -0.10 20.36
CA CYS A 20 -5.97 -1.13 19.48
C CYS A 20 -6.99 -0.51 18.51
N LEU A 21 -6.86 -0.85 17.22
CA LEU A 21 -7.77 -0.38 16.17
C LEU A 21 -9.25 -0.71 16.43
N CYS A 22 -9.54 -1.79 17.15
CA CYS A 22 -10.91 -2.32 17.30
C CYS A 22 -11.57 -1.94 18.63
N LEU A 23 -10.84 -1.40 19.60
CA LEU A 23 -11.33 -1.11 20.96
C LEU A 23 -11.13 0.37 21.30
N VAL A 24 -11.94 0.90 22.22
CA VAL A 24 -11.69 2.19 22.86
C VAL A 24 -11.02 1.93 24.21
N PRO A 25 -10.06 2.74 24.68
CA PRO A 25 -8.62 2.55 24.42
C PRO A 25 -8.02 1.31 25.11
N ALA A 26 -7.31 0.47 24.35
CA ALA A 26 -6.49 -0.63 24.89
C ALA A 26 -5.01 -0.37 24.58
N GLU A 27 -4.15 -0.47 25.60
CA GLU A 27 -2.73 -0.09 25.53
C GLU A 27 -1.87 -1.09 24.73
N ASP A 28 -0.86 -0.55 24.04
CA ASP A 28 0.25 -1.23 23.35
C ASP A 28 -0.08 -2.47 22.49
N PRO A 29 -0.76 -2.28 21.34
CA PRO A 29 -1.00 -3.36 20.40
C PRO A 29 0.31 -3.93 19.82
N THR A 30 0.59 -5.20 20.12
CA THR A 30 1.77 -5.94 19.64
C THR A 30 1.53 -6.74 18.36
N TRP A 31 0.37 -6.58 17.74
CA TRP A 31 -0.02 -7.27 16.51
C TRP A 31 -0.44 -6.27 15.45
N ALA A 32 -0.35 -6.67 14.18
CA ALA A 32 -0.69 -5.85 13.04
C ALA A 32 -1.53 -6.61 12.02
N SER A 33 -2.46 -5.90 11.38
CA SER A 33 -3.06 -6.31 10.11
C SER A 33 -2.36 -5.55 8.99
N LEU A 34 -1.45 -6.23 8.29
CA LEU A 34 -0.52 -5.62 7.34
C LEU A 34 -1.24 -4.90 6.19
N ASN A 35 -2.19 -5.57 5.54
CA ASN A 35 -2.92 -5.04 4.39
C ASN A 35 -3.88 -3.90 4.74
N LEU A 36 -4.28 -3.80 6.01
CA LEU A 36 -5.05 -2.66 6.50
C LEU A 36 -4.14 -1.51 6.95
N GLY A 37 -2.85 -1.78 7.25
CA GLY A 37 -1.94 -0.78 7.76
C GLY A 37 -2.17 -0.41 9.22
N ALA A 38 -2.65 -1.34 10.04
CA ALA A 38 -3.12 -1.03 11.39
C ALA A 38 -2.66 -2.01 12.46
N LEU A 39 -2.54 -1.50 13.69
CA LEU A 39 -2.19 -2.26 14.88
C LEU A 39 -3.43 -2.70 15.67
N ILE A 40 -3.40 -3.95 16.11
CA ILE A 40 -4.47 -4.64 16.82
C ILE A 40 -3.91 -5.30 18.09
N CYS A 41 -4.74 -5.48 19.12
CA CYS A 41 -4.33 -6.23 20.31
C CYS A 41 -4.31 -7.74 20.01
N ILE A 42 -3.71 -8.51 20.94
CA ILE A 42 -3.63 -9.97 20.83
C ILE A 42 -5.01 -10.62 20.70
N GLU A 43 -6.02 -10.12 21.41
CA GLU A 43 -7.37 -10.70 21.40
C GLU A 43 -8.07 -10.47 20.06
N CYS A 44 -7.98 -9.24 19.51
CA CYS A 44 -8.49 -8.93 18.19
C CYS A 44 -7.73 -9.66 17.08
N SER A 45 -6.43 -9.93 17.27
CA SER A 45 -5.61 -10.66 16.29
C SER A 45 -6.17 -12.05 15.98
N GLY A 46 -6.71 -12.75 16.99
CA GLY A 46 -7.33 -14.07 16.81
C GLY A 46 -8.59 -14.01 15.93
N ILE A 47 -9.39 -12.95 16.08
CA ILE A 47 -10.59 -12.74 15.26
C ILE A 47 -10.18 -12.36 13.83
N HIS A 48 -9.20 -11.47 13.68
CA HIS A 48 -8.67 -11.07 12.36
C HIS A 48 -8.10 -12.26 11.58
N ARG A 49 -7.48 -13.24 12.26
CA ARG A 49 -7.04 -14.51 11.61
C ARG A 49 -8.23 -15.31 11.05
N ASN A 50 -9.34 -15.35 11.77
CA ASN A 50 -10.55 -16.08 11.37
C ASN A 50 -11.29 -15.42 10.19
N LEU A 51 -11.04 -14.14 9.90
CA LEU A 51 -11.56 -13.48 8.70
C LEU A 51 -10.91 -14.00 7.41
N GLY A 52 -9.69 -14.52 7.48
CA GLY A 52 -8.91 -14.96 6.34
C GLY A 52 -8.04 -13.87 5.71
N THR A 53 -7.03 -14.32 4.95
CA THR A 53 -5.93 -13.46 4.43
C THR A 53 -6.35 -12.45 3.37
N HIS A 54 -7.50 -12.65 2.75
CA HIS A 54 -8.09 -11.72 1.78
C HIS A 54 -8.69 -10.47 2.46
N LEU A 55 -9.04 -10.56 3.74
CA LEU A 55 -9.52 -9.42 4.54
C LEU A 55 -8.44 -8.90 5.48
N SER A 56 -7.72 -9.78 6.19
CA SER A 56 -6.70 -9.37 7.15
C SER A 56 -5.48 -10.30 7.14
N ARG A 57 -4.30 -9.70 6.95
CA ARG A 57 -3.00 -10.37 6.98
C ARG A 57 -2.32 -10.09 8.31
N VAL A 58 -2.51 -11.00 9.27
CA VAL A 58 -2.06 -10.81 10.66
C VAL A 58 -0.59 -11.19 10.87
N ARG A 59 0.18 -10.33 11.54
CA ARG A 59 1.55 -10.59 12.04
C ARG A 59 1.73 -10.05 13.45
N SER A 60 2.63 -10.68 14.22
CA SER A 60 3.13 -10.16 15.48
C SER A 60 4.30 -9.21 15.23
N LEU A 61 4.30 -8.06 15.91
CA LEU A 61 5.44 -7.13 15.86
C LEU A 61 6.65 -7.62 16.67
N ALA A 62 6.42 -8.52 17.65
CA ALA A 62 7.46 -8.99 18.55
C ALA A 62 7.94 -10.41 18.22
N LEU A 63 7.07 -11.25 17.65
CA LEU A 63 7.35 -12.66 17.40
C LEU A 63 7.72 -12.98 15.95
N ASP A 64 7.37 -12.10 15.00
CA ASP A 64 7.67 -12.30 13.58
C ASP A 64 8.80 -11.35 13.13
N ASP A 65 9.70 -11.83 12.27
CA ASP A 65 10.62 -10.98 11.53
C ASP A 65 9.85 -10.25 10.42
N LEU A 66 9.81 -8.92 10.49
CA LEU A 66 9.12 -8.08 9.53
C LEU A 66 10.12 -7.42 8.58
N PRO A 67 10.12 -7.80 7.28
CA PRO A 67 10.87 -7.09 6.26
C PRO A 67 10.53 -5.59 6.20
N ARG A 68 11.45 -4.81 5.67
CA ARG A 68 11.38 -3.34 5.66
C ARG A 68 10.10 -2.84 4.97
N GLU A 69 9.73 -3.47 3.87
CA GLU A 69 8.55 -3.15 3.05
C GLU A 69 7.28 -3.19 3.89
N LEU A 70 7.15 -4.17 4.78
CA LEU A 70 6.00 -4.32 5.66
C LEU A 70 5.95 -3.23 6.73
N THR A 71 7.11 -2.89 7.32
CA THR A 71 7.20 -1.83 8.33
C THR A 71 6.89 -0.44 7.74
N LEU A 72 7.23 -0.22 6.46
CA LEU A 72 6.90 1.02 5.75
C LEU A 72 5.40 1.16 5.54
N VAL A 73 4.69 0.09 5.19
CA VAL A 73 3.22 0.14 5.06
C VAL A 73 2.56 0.49 6.39
N LEU A 74 2.97 -0.16 7.49
CA LEU A 74 2.41 0.13 8.82
C LEU A 74 2.68 1.59 9.25
N SER A 75 3.87 2.09 8.97
CA SER A 75 4.28 3.47 9.32
C SER A 75 3.57 4.53 8.48
N ALA A 76 3.22 4.22 7.22
CA ALA A 76 2.58 5.16 6.31
C ALA A 76 1.07 5.32 6.55
N ILE A 77 0.39 4.29 7.06
CA ILE A 77 -1.07 4.26 7.20
C ILE A 77 -1.50 4.62 8.63
N GLY A 78 -1.26 3.72 9.58
CA GLY A 78 -1.62 3.89 10.98
C GLY A 78 -3.13 3.86 11.27
N ASN A 79 -3.46 3.64 12.55
CA ASN A 79 -4.84 3.41 13.00
C ASN A 79 -5.78 4.60 12.74
N HIS A 80 -5.28 5.83 12.80
CA HIS A 80 -6.07 7.03 12.53
C HIS A 80 -6.60 7.03 11.09
N MET A 81 -5.73 6.80 10.10
CA MET A 81 -6.13 6.76 8.70
C MET A 81 -7.11 5.62 8.44
N VAL A 82 -6.86 4.44 9.01
CA VAL A 82 -7.79 3.31 8.91
C VAL A 82 -9.15 3.64 9.49
N ASN A 83 -9.25 4.26 10.68
CA ASN A 83 -10.54 4.61 11.27
C ASN A 83 -11.26 5.71 10.48
N SER A 84 -10.53 6.64 9.86
CA SER A 84 -11.15 7.65 8.98
C SER A 84 -11.88 7.04 7.78
N ILE A 85 -11.49 5.82 7.37
CA ILE A 85 -12.12 5.07 6.27
C ILE A 85 -13.12 4.05 6.82
N TRP A 86 -12.71 3.22 7.76
CA TRP A 86 -13.46 2.04 8.23
C TRP A 86 -14.35 2.29 9.44
N GLU A 87 -14.36 3.49 10.01
CA GLU A 87 -15.25 3.91 11.11
C GLU A 87 -15.91 5.27 10.79
N ALA A 88 -16.02 5.65 9.51
CA ALA A 88 -16.61 6.92 9.10
C ALA A 88 -18.12 7.01 9.38
N ARG A 89 -18.82 5.88 9.39
CA ARG A 89 -20.28 5.80 9.59
C ARG A 89 -20.64 4.85 10.74
N THR A 90 -20.26 5.19 11.97
CA THR A 90 -20.59 4.40 13.17
C THR A 90 -21.87 4.86 13.88
N ILE A 91 -22.70 5.70 13.25
CA ILE A 91 -23.92 6.23 13.87
C ILE A 91 -24.82 5.06 14.27
N GLY A 92 -25.21 5.00 15.55
CA GLY A 92 -26.04 3.93 16.10
C GLY A 92 -25.27 2.68 16.55
N HIS A 93 -23.96 2.60 16.30
CA HIS A 93 -23.12 1.48 16.70
C HIS A 93 -22.03 1.95 17.69
N ARG A 94 -21.91 1.27 18.83
CA ARG A 94 -20.88 1.57 19.82
C ARG A 94 -19.69 0.63 19.64
N LYS A 95 -18.50 1.21 19.55
CA LYS A 95 -17.25 0.47 19.52
C LYS A 95 -17.05 -0.26 20.85
N PRO A 96 -16.60 -1.53 20.85
CA PRO A 96 -16.44 -2.29 22.08
C PRO A 96 -15.42 -1.66 23.04
N ALA A 97 -15.69 -1.79 24.34
CA ALA A 97 -14.78 -1.41 25.42
C ALA A 97 -13.66 -2.47 25.58
N PRO A 98 -12.57 -2.17 26.33
CA PRO A 98 -11.45 -3.10 26.48
C PRO A 98 -11.84 -4.41 27.16
N ASP A 99 -12.87 -4.40 28.00
CA ASP A 99 -13.43 -5.54 28.72
C ASP A 99 -14.53 -6.28 27.96
N ALA A 100 -14.86 -5.85 26.74
CA ALA A 100 -15.88 -6.47 25.91
C ALA A 100 -15.58 -7.96 25.66
N THR A 101 -16.66 -8.74 25.57
CA THR A 101 -16.55 -10.19 25.34
C THR A 101 -15.97 -10.49 23.96
N ARG A 102 -15.50 -11.73 23.77
CA ARG A 102 -14.98 -12.16 22.48
C ARG A 102 -16.05 -12.03 21.39
N GLU A 103 -17.30 -12.35 21.72
CA GLU A 103 -18.45 -12.34 20.82
C GLU A 103 -18.79 -10.90 20.38
N GLU A 104 -18.77 -9.94 21.32
CA GLU A 104 -18.98 -8.51 21.02
C GLU A 104 -17.90 -7.96 20.10
N ARG A 105 -16.63 -8.31 20.36
CA ARG A 105 -15.49 -7.94 19.53
C ARG A 105 -15.59 -8.55 18.14
N GLU A 106 -15.96 -9.83 18.04
CA GLU A 106 -16.11 -10.51 16.76
C GLU A 106 -17.24 -9.90 15.91
N SER A 107 -18.39 -9.63 16.53
CA SER A 107 -19.51 -8.95 15.89
C SER A 107 -19.08 -7.60 15.31
N TRP A 108 -18.38 -6.77 16.11
CA TRP A 108 -17.87 -5.47 15.64
C TRP A 108 -16.85 -5.60 14.50
N ILE A 109 -15.89 -6.52 14.62
CA ILE A 109 -14.82 -6.71 13.63
C ILE A 109 -15.39 -7.21 12.29
N ARG A 110 -16.34 -8.14 12.31
CA ARG A 110 -17.03 -8.62 11.11
C ARG A 110 -17.88 -7.53 10.48
N ALA A 111 -18.65 -6.80 11.28
CA ALA A 111 -19.41 -5.63 10.81
C ALA A 111 -18.50 -4.60 10.11
N LYS A 112 -17.31 -4.37 10.66
CA LYS A 112 -16.32 -3.43 10.13
C LYS A 112 -15.68 -3.89 8.83
N TYR A 113 -15.09 -5.09 8.77
CA TYR A 113 -14.25 -5.50 7.63
C TYR A 113 -14.90 -6.46 6.64
N GLU A 114 -15.77 -7.35 7.11
CA GLU A 114 -16.45 -8.34 6.27
C GLU A 114 -17.71 -7.73 5.64
N GLN A 115 -18.54 -7.06 6.44
CA GLN A 115 -19.80 -6.45 6.01
C GLN A 115 -19.63 -5.00 5.53
N LYS A 116 -18.47 -4.38 5.81
CA LYS A 116 -18.12 -3.00 5.42
C LYS A 116 -19.16 -1.95 5.86
N LEU A 117 -19.87 -2.17 6.97
CA LEU A 117 -21.02 -1.34 7.37
C LEU A 117 -20.64 0.12 7.64
N PHE A 118 -19.44 0.35 8.16
CA PHE A 118 -19.00 1.66 8.63
C PHE A 118 -18.08 2.37 7.63
N VAL A 119 -17.81 1.77 6.47
CA VAL A 119 -16.87 2.29 5.48
C VAL A 119 -17.36 3.62 4.91
N ALA A 120 -16.47 4.59 4.76
CA ALA A 120 -16.75 5.88 4.15
C ALA A 120 -17.29 5.68 2.71
N PRO A 121 -18.32 6.43 2.28
CA PRO A 121 -18.80 6.34 0.91
C PRO A 121 -17.73 6.84 -0.07
N LEU A 122 -17.76 6.32 -1.31
CA LEU A 122 -16.90 6.84 -2.36
C LEU A 122 -17.29 8.28 -2.68
N PRO A 123 -16.33 9.22 -2.77
CA PRO A 123 -16.62 10.55 -3.28
C PRO A 123 -17.07 10.44 -4.75
N PRO A 124 -17.98 11.32 -5.23
CA PRO A 124 -18.31 11.39 -6.64
C PRO A 124 -17.05 11.71 -7.47
N PRO A 125 -16.99 11.29 -8.74
CA PRO A 125 -15.88 11.67 -9.62
C PRO A 125 -15.73 13.19 -9.69
N THR A 126 -14.49 13.66 -9.63
CA THR A 126 -14.22 15.10 -9.79
C THR A 126 -14.45 15.52 -11.25
N PRO A 127 -14.64 16.83 -11.53
CA PRO A 127 -14.73 17.30 -12.91
C PRO A 127 -13.51 16.95 -13.78
N SER A 128 -12.33 16.79 -13.16
CA SER A 128 -11.09 16.37 -13.83
C SER A 128 -11.02 14.87 -14.12
N GLU A 129 -11.72 14.04 -13.33
CA GLU A 129 -11.81 12.59 -13.54
C GLU A 129 -12.84 12.23 -14.61
N GLY A 130 -13.90 13.06 -14.72
CA GLY A 130 -15.04 12.85 -15.62
C GLY A 130 -16.08 11.87 -15.05
N PRO A 131 -17.32 11.89 -15.57
CA PRO A 131 -18.44 11.17 -14.97
C PRO A 131 -18.34 9.64 -15.14
N ASP A 132 -17.72 9.16 -16.22
CA ASP A 132 -17.69 7.74 -16.60
C ASP A 132 -16.38 7.04 -16.23
N ILE A 133 -15.60 7.59 -15.29
CA ILE A 133 -14.34 7.00 -14.88
C ILE A 133 -14.54 5.63 -14.22
N SER A 134 -13.79 4.64 -14.68
CA SER A 134 -13.78 3.29 -14.08
C SER A 134 -13.08 3.27 -12.70
N MET A 135 -13.39 2.27 -11.86
CA MET A 135 -12.70 2.09 -10.58
C MET A 135 -11.18 1.92 -10.75
N SER A 136 -10.73 1.14 -11.73
CA SER A 136 -9.30 1.00 -12.08
C SER A 136 -8.68 2.33 -12.52
N GLY A 137 -9.43 3.17 -13.25
CA GLY A 137 -9.03 4.53 -13.60
C GLY A 137 -8.84 5.42 -12.37
N ARG A 138 -9.78 5.39 -11.42
CA ARG A 138 -9.67 6.15 -10.16
C ARG A 138 -8.49 5.69 -9.31
N LEU A 139 -8.23 4.39 -9.26
CA LEU A 139 -7.07 3.80 -8.57
C LEU A 139 -5.76 4.27 -9.22
N LEU A 140 -5.68 4.22 -10.55
CA LEU A 140 -4.52 4.71 -11.30
C LEU A 140 -4.24 6.18 -10.98
N LEU A 141 -5.26 7.04 -11.02
CA LEU A 141 -5.11 8.46 -10.68
C LEU A 141 -4.67 8.67 -9.23
N ALA A 142 -5.25 7.95 -8.26
CA ALA A 142 -4.83 8.05 -6.87
C ALA A 142 -3.35 7.70 -6.66
N VAL A 143 -2.83 6.71 -7.38
CA VAL A 143 -1.40 6.36 -7.37
C VAL A 143 -0.56 7.42 -8.07
N MET A 144 -1.01 7.90 -9.24
CA MET A 144 -0.32 8.97 -9.95
C MET A 144 -0.19 10.25 -9.11
N GLU A 145 -1.22 10.57 -8.33
CA GLU A 145 -1.29 11.69 -7.39
C GLU A 145 -0.55 11.43 -6.06
N ARG A 146 -0.03 10.22 -5.82
CA ARG A 146 0.53 9.78 -4.53
C ARG A 146 -0.43 9.98 -3.35
N ASN A 147 -1.73 9.81 -3.59
CA ASN A 147 -2.78 10.00 -2.60
C ASN A 147 -3.15 8.68 -1.92
N LEU A 148 -2.38 8.32 -0.88
CA LEU A 148 -2.56 7.07 -0.13
C LEU A 148 -3.95 6.94 0.54
N PRO A 149 -4.52 7.97 1.21
CA PRO A 149 -5.86 7.86 1.79
C PRO A 149 -6.95 7.58 0.73
N LYS A 150 -6.89 8.24 -0.42
CA LYS A 150 -7.80 8.00 -1.54
C LYS A 150 -7.63 6.58 -2.08
N LEU A 151 -6.39 6.10 -2.24
CA LEU A 151 -6.10 4.73 -2.65
C LEU A 151 -6.72 3.72 -1.69
N LEU A 152 -6.51 3.86 -0.37
CA LEU A 152 -7.07 2.94 0.63
C LEU A 152 -8.60 2.94 0.63
N LEU A 153 -9.22 4.11 0.48
CA LEU A 153 -10.68 4.21 0.37
C LEU A 153 -11.18 3.46 -0.88
N LEU A 154 -10.55 3.68 -2.04
CA LEU A 154 -10.91 2.99 -3.26
C LEU A 154 -10.73 1.48 -3.12
N LEU A 155 -9.61 1.02 -2.53
CA LEU A 155 -9.33 -0.39 -2.27
C LEU A 155 -10.35 -1.03 -1.31
N ALA A 156 -10.89 -0.28 -0.34
CA ALA A 156 -11.93 -0.76 0.55
C ALA A 156 -13.25 -1.09 -0.20
N HIS A 157 -13.52 -0.42 -1.32
CA HIS A 157 -14.71 -0.67 -2.17
C HIS A 157 -14.43 -1.55 -3.39
N CYS A 158 -13.17 -1.71 -3.76
CA CYS A 158 -12.76 -2.40 -4.98
C CYS A 158 -12.95 -3.92 -4.89
N THR A 159 -13.41 -4.53 -5.99
CA THR A 159 -13.37 -5.97 -6.20
C THR A 159 -12.10 -6.39 -6.96
N LYS A 160 -11.81 -7.70 -7.01
CA LYS A 160 -10.65 -8.20 -7.75
C LYS A 160 -10.81 -8.00 -9.27
N GLU A 161 -12.05 -7.97 -9.74
CA GLU A 161 -12.39 -7.70 -11.12
C GLU A 161 -12.15 -6.22 -11.44
N ASP A 162 -12.55 -5.31 -10.55
CA ASP A 162 -12.36 -3.87 -10.71
C ASP A 162 -10.88 -3.47 -10.76
N ILE A 163 -10.04 -4.03 -9.89
CA ILE A 163 -8.62 -3.64 -9.79
C ILE A 163 -7.82 -4.07 -11.03
N ASN A 164 -8.26 -5.14 -11.70
CA ASN A 164 -7.60 -5.72 -12.88
C ASN A 164 -8.26 -5.33 -14.20
N ALA A 165 -9.40 -4.63 -14.15
CA ALA A 165 -10.03 -4.07 -15.33
C ALA A 165 -9.13 -3.01 -15.97
N PRO A 166 -9.09 -2.91 -17.31
CA PRO A 166 -8.30 -1.88 -17.98
C PRO A 166 -8.76 -0.49 -17.52
N PRO A 167 -7.84 0.43 -17.15
CA PRO A 167 -8.20 1.74 -16.65
C PRO A 167 -8.85 2.56 -17.76
N PHE A 168 -10.15 2.79 -17.63
CA PHE A 168 -10.87 3.74 -18.45
C PHE A 168 -10.89 5.10 -17.76
N LEU A 169 -10.28 6.09 -18.42
CA LEU A 169 -10.29 7.50 -18.04
C LEU A 169 -11.15 8.25 -19.06
N SER A 170 -11.96 9.20 -18.59
CA SER A 170 -12.74 10.09 -19.44
C SER A 170 -11.84 11.19 -20.04
N LEU A 171 -10.79 10.80 -20.75
CA LEU A 171 -9.93 11.70 -21.50
C LEU A 171 -10.52 11.95 -22.89
N PRO A 172 -10.37 13.17 -23.46
CA PRO A 172 -10.69 13.40 -24.86
C PRO A 172 -9.92 12.41 -25.72
N SER A 173 -10.61 11.70 -26.61
CA SER A 173 -10.21 10.47 -27.34
C SER A 173 -8.95 10.58 -28.23
N ARG A 174 -8.19 11.66 -28.16
CA ARG A 174 -6.96 11.93 -28.93
C ARG A 174 -5.83 12.53 -28.10
N SER A 175 -5.88 12.47 -26.78
CA SER A 175 -4.75 12.95 -25.99
C SER A 175 -3.58 11.97 -26.11
N LEU A 176 -2.45 12.44 -26.67
CA LEU A 176 -1.16 11.71 -26.69
C LEU A 176 -0.69 11.28 -25.29
N LEU A 177 -1.30 11.84 -24.23
CA LEU A 177 -1.10 11.39 -22.85
C LEU A 177 -1.55 9.94 -22.65
N ALA A 178 -2.61 9.47 -23.31
CA ALA A 178 -3.12 8.09 -23.13
C ALA A 178 -2.08 7.03 -23.52
N LEU A 179 -1.19 7.32 -24.48
CA LEU A 179 -0.10 6.43 -24.88
C LEU A 179 1.08 6.43 -23.90
N ARG A 180 1.13 7.38 -22.94
CA ARG A 180 2.18 7.49 -21.92
C ARG A 180 1.70 7.16 -20.51
N LEU A 181 0.42 6.84 -20.35
CA LEU A 181 -0.11 6.47 -19.05
C LEU A 181 0.31 5.05 -18.69
N PRO A 182 0.61 4.79 -17.41
CA PRO A 182 0.86 3.43 -16.94
C PRO A 182 -0.36 2.54 -17.23
N GLY A 183 -0.11 1.31 -17.70
CA GLY A 183 -1.20 0.38 -18.06
C GLY A 183 -2.07 -0.06 -16.87
N SER A 184 -1.58 0.08 -15.64
CA SER A 184 -2.35 -0.16 -14.42
C SER A 184 -1.83 0.65 -13.25
N ALA A 185 -2.61 0.70 -12.16
CA ALA A 185 -2.19 1.31 -10.90
C ALA A 185 -0.87 0.72 -10.36
N LEU A 186 -0.64 -0.59 -10.57
CA LEU A 186 0.60 -1.26 -10.16
C LEU A 186 1.80 -0.78 -10.98
N HIS A 187 1.65 -0.60 -12.29
CA HIS A 187 2.70 -0.03 -13.14
C HIS A 187 3.07 1.39 -12.68
N ALA A 188 2.06 2.22 -12.35
CA ALA A 188 2.28 3.56 -11.85
C ALA A 188 3.06 3.59 -10.52
N ALA A 189 2.67 2.74 -9.55
CA ALA A 189 3.34 2.66 -8.25
C ALA A 189 4.81 2.24 -8.41
N CYS A 190 5.08 1.26 -9.27
CA CYS A 190 6.43 0.77 -9.54
C CYS A 190 7.29 1.80 -10.28
N GLN A 191 6.74 2.52 -11.24
CA GLN A 191 7.42 3.61 -11.93
C GLN A 191 7.82 4.75 -10.98
N GLN A 192 7.03 4.96 -9.92
CA GLN A 192 7.31 5.97 -8.89
C GLN A 192 8.22 5.47 -7.75
N ALA A 193 8.61 4.20 -7.77
CA ALA A 193 9.29 3.52 -6.66
C ALA A 193 8.53 3.62 -5.32
N ASP A 194 7.19 3.64 -5.34
CA ASP A 194 6.37 3.69 -4.14
C ASP A 194 6.07 2.28 -3.62
N VAL A 195 6.92 1.80 -2.71
CA VAL A 195 6.79 0.48 -2.09
C VAL A 195 5.47 0.28 -1.36
N VAL A 196 4.93 1.32 -0.71
CA VAL A 196 3.71 1.20 0.11
C VAL A 196 2.51 0.94 -0.80
N MET A 197 2.36 1.75 -1.84
CA MET A 197 1.27 1.56 -2.81
C MET A 197 1.43 0.26 -3.61
N THR A 198 2.66 -0.10 -4.01
CA THR A 198 2.95 -1.39 -4.67
C THR A 198 2.51 -2.56 -3.80
N GLN A 199 2.92 -2.58 -2.52
CA GLN A 199 2.59 -3.68 -1.61
C GLN A 199 1.08 -3.80 -1.36
N LEU A 200 0.37 -2.67 -1.21
CA LEU A 200 -1.08 -2.65 -1.05
C LEU A 200 -1.79 -3.21 -2.27
N LEU A 201 -1.48 -2.71 -3.47
CA LEU A 201 -2.09 -3.16 -4.72
C LEU A 201 -1.92 -4.67 -4.93
N VAL A 202 -0.73 -5.19 -4.62
CA VAL A 202 -0.44 -6.63 -4.69
C VAL A 202 -1.27 -7.43 -3.67
N TRP A 203 -1.44 -6.94 -2.44
CA TRP A 203 -2.27 -7.63 -1.44
C TRP A 203 -3.76 -7.66 -1.77
N TYR A 204 -4.26 -6.62 -2.44
CA TYR A 204 -5.64 -6.52 -2.93
C TYR A 204 -5.87 -7.26 -4.25
N GLY A 205 -4.85 -7.94 -4.79
CA GLY A 205 -5.01 -8.89 -5.89
C GLY A 205 -4.83 -8.30 -7.28
N CYS A 206 -4.06 -7.20 -7.43
CA CYS A 206 -3.53 -6.81 -8.73
C CYS A 206 -2.77 -7.97 -9.39
N ASP A 207 -2.97 -8.14 -10.69
CA ASP A 207 -2.20 -9.07 -11.50
C ASP A 207 -0.78 -8.52 -11.71
N VAL A 208 0.17 -9.12 -11.01
CA VAL A 208 1.60 -8.80 -11.12
C VAL A 208 2.21 -9.18 -12.47
N ARG A 209 1.50 -9.97 -13.29
CA ARG A 209 1.96 -10.44 -14.61
C ARG A 209 1.40 -9.60 -15.75
N HIS A 210 0.49 -8.67 -15.46
CA HIS A 210 -0.09 -7.79 -16.47
C HIS A 210 1.01 -6.99 -17.18
N ARG A 211 0.84 -6.79 -18.48
CA ARG A 211 1.74 -5.99 -19.31
C ARG A 211 1.02 -4.74 -19.79
N ASP A 212 1.70 -3.61 -19.74
CA ASP A 212 1.18 -2.36 -20.29
C ASP A 212 1.17 -2.35 -21.84
N ALA A 213 0.77 -1.22 -22.42
CA ALA A 213 0.69 -1.05 -23.88
C ALA A 213 2.07 -1.15 -24.58
N GLN A 214 3.16 -0.97 -23.84
CA GLN A 214 4.54 -1.11 -24.29
C GLN A 214 5.07 -2.54 -24.10
N GLY A 215 4.26 -3.45 -23.53
CA GLY A 215 4.65 -4.81 -23.22
C GLY A 215 5.56 -4.93 -21.99
N GLN A 216 5.69 -3.87 -21.19
CA GLN A 216 6.50 -3.88 -19.98
C GLN A 216 5.70 -4.45 -18.81
N THR A 217 6.40 -5.15 -17.92
CA THR A 217 5.83 -5.60 -16.63
C THR A 217 6.07 -4.55 -15.56
N ALA A 218 5.31 -4.61 -14.47
CA ALA A 218 5.55 -3.78 -13.29
C ALA A 218 7.00 -3.92 -12.75
N LEU A 219 7.58 -5.12 -12.85
CA LEU A 219 8.97 -5.39 -12.44
C LEU A 219 9.99 -4.65 -13.31
N ALA A 220 9.79 -4.61 -14.63
CA ALA A 220 10.66 -3.86 -15.53
C ALA A 220 10.63 -2.35 -15.22
N LEU A 221 9.46 -1.81 -14.88
CA LEU A 221 9.33 -0.42 -14.46
C LEU A 221 10.01 -0.15 -13.11
N ALA A 222 9.86 -1.04 -12.12
CA ALA A 222 10.52 -0.92 -10.83
C ALA A 222 12.06 -0.95 -10.96
N GLN A 223 12.58 -1.82 -11.84
CA GLN A 223 14.01 -1.88 -12.18
C GLN A 223 14.49 -0.59 -12.83
N GLY A 224 13.75 -0.05 -13.79
CA GLY A 224 14.08 1.22 -14.45
C GLY A 224 14.06 2.42 -13.49
N ALA A 225 13.18 2.40 -12.48
CA ALA A 225 13.10 3.43 -11.45
C ALA A 225 14.12 3.26 -10.31
N GLY A 226 14.80 2.10 -10.21
CA GLY A 226 15.75 1.80 -9.14
C GLY A 226 15.11 1.53 -7.78
N GLY A 227 13.82 1.19 -7.72
CA GLY A 227 13.10 0.90 -6.47
C GLY A 227 13.31 -0.53 -6.00
N GLN A 228 14.39 -0.80 -5.27
CA GLN A 228 14.77 -2.15 -4.84
C GLN A 228 13.66 -2.83 -4.01
N GLU A 229 13.02 -2.10 -3.11
CA GLU A 229 11.92 -2.61 -2.30
C GLU A 229 10.72 -3.02 -3.17
N CYS A 230 10.37 -2.24 -4.19
CA CYS A 230 9.31 -2.61 -5.14
C CYS A 230 9.66 -3.90 -5.91
N ILE A 231 10.93 -4.06 -6.30
CA ILE A 231 11.44 -5.26 -6.96
C ILE A 231 11.27 -6.48 -6.05
N ASP A 232 11.69 -6.35 -4.80
CA ASP A 232 11.62 -7.44 -3.81
C ASP A 232 10.17 -7.88 -3.55
N VAL A 233 9.24 -6.92 -3.41
CA VAL A 233 7.80 -7.20 -3.30
C VAL A 233 7.29 -7.96 -4.52
N LEU A 234 7.60 -7.50 -5.74
CA LEU A 234 7.10 -8.12 -6.96
C LEU A 234 7.64 -9.55 -7.16
N LEU A 235 8.92 -9.76 -6.87
CA LEU A 235 9.55 -11.09 -6.95
C LEU A 235 8.96 -12.04 -5.92
N GLN A 236 8.74 -11.58 -4.68
CA GLN A 236 8.10 -12.39 -3.63
C GLN A 236 6.69 -12.84 -4.03
N HIS A 237 5.98 -12.03 -4.81
CA HIS A 237 4.63 -12.30 -5.28
C HIS A 237 4.57 -12.97 -6.67
N GLY A 238 5.71 -13.44 -7.19
CA GLY A 238 5.77 -14.29 -8.38
C GLY A 238 5.71 -13.54 -9.71
N CYS A 239 6.10 -12.26 -9.74
CA CYS A 239 6.29 -11.52 -10.98
C CYS A 239 7.47 -12.13 -11.78
N PRO A 240 7.28 -12.50 -13.06
CA PRO A 240 8.34 -13.10 -13.85
C PRO A 240 9.46 -12.10 -14.13
N SER A 241 10.70 -12.52 -13.87
CA SER A 241 11.92 -11.80 -14.25
C SER A 241 12.22 -12.00 -15.74
N GLU A 242 11.29 -11.63 -16.62
CA GLU A 242 11.60 -11.59 -18.04
C GLU A 242 12.36 -10.30 -18.37
N PRO A 243 13.41 -10.36 -19.20
CA PRO A 243 14.03 -9.16 -19.73
C PRO A 243 12.97 -8.38 -20.50
N ALA A 244 12.94 -7.04 -20.32
CA ALA A 244 12.04 -6.16 -21.06
C ALA A 244 12.10 -6.52 -22.56
N PRO A 245 10.96 -6.53 -23.28
CA PRO A 245 11.00 -6.75 -24.73
C PRO A 245 11.95 -5.70 -25.30
N ALA A 246 12.99 -6.16 -26.00
CA ALA A 246 13.95 -5.28 -26.64
C ALA A 246 13.16 -4.30 -27.51
N LEU A 247 13.15 -3.02 -27.13
CA LEU A 247 12.73 -1.94 -28.02
C LEU A 247 13.46 -2.17 -29.33
N GLY A 248 12.68 -2.33 -30.40
CA GLY A 248 13.16 -2.73 -31.72
C GLY A 248 14.45 -1.98 -32.09
N ALA A 249 15.40 -2.73 -32.62
CA ALA A 249 16.68 -2.27 -33.11
C ALA A 249 16.59 -0.88 -33.76
N THR A 250 16.99 0.16 -33.02
CA THR A 250 17.43 1.40 -33.62
C THR A 250 18.83 1.16 -34.14
N VAL A 251 18.93 1.25 -35.46
CA VAL A 251 20.16 1.20 -36.24
C VAL A 251 21.20 2.16 -35.64
N GLY A 252 22.36 1.59 -35.28
CA GLY A 252 23.69 2.21 -35.29
C GLY A 252 23.89 3.54 -34.58
N PHE A 253 24.62 3.50 -33.46
CA PHE A 253 25.90 4.22 -33.37
C PHE A 253 26.83 3.48 -32.41
N ALA A 254 27.93 2.98 -32.95
CA ALA A 254 29.05 2.48 -32.17
C ALA A 254 29.79 3.66 -31.55
N SER A 255 30.11 3.57 -30.25
CA SER A 255 31.31 4.15 -29.63
C SER A 255 31.42 3.52 -28.24
N ALA A 256 32.34 2.58 -28.07
CA ALA A 256 33.75 2.80 -27.73
C ALA A 256 33.95 2.84 -26.21
N VAL A 257 34.67 1.81 -25.78
CA VAL A 257 35.19 1.52 -24.45
C VAL A 257 35.87 2.76 -23.86
N THR A 258 35.49 3.13 -22.64
CA THR A 258 36.45 3.71 -21.70
C THR A 258 36.26 3.09 -20.32
N SER A 259 37.31 2.41 -19.88
CA SER A 259 37.57 2.09 -18.49
C SER A 259 37.66 3.38 -17.66
N SER A 260 37.13 3.39 -16.44
CA SER A 260 37.97 3.32 -15.22
C SER A 260 37.32 3.88 -13.94
N PHE A 261 37.72 3.21 -12.85
CA PHE A 261 37.82 3.58 -11.43
C PHE A 261 36.60 3.62 -10.48
N PRO A 262 36.78 3.13 -9.23
CA PRO A 262 35.75 3.07 -8.20
C PRO A 262 35.69 4.40 -7.44
N VAL A 263 34.49 4.96 -7.29
CA VAL A 263 34.27 6.11 -6.40
C VAL A 263 33.75 5.61 -5.06
N ARG A 264 34.45 6.05 -4.01
CA ARG A 264 34.26 5.72 -2.60
C ARG A 264 32.86 6.07 -2.11
N ARG A 265 32.37 5.25 -1.16
CA ARG A 265 31.32 5.63 -0.22
C ARG A 265 31.72 6.93 0.49
N SER A 266 30.93 7.97 0.33
CA SER A 266 30.87 9.09 1.26
C SER A 266 29.47 9.14 1.85
N GLU A 267 29.43 9.04 3.18
CA GLU A 267 28.27 9.25 4.02
C GLU A 267 27.59 10.58 3.68
N VAL A 268 26.27 10.55 3.49
CA VAL A 268 25.42 11.73 3.71
C VAL A 268 24.26 11.28 4.59
N CYS A 269 24.49 11.41 5.89
CA CYS A 269 23.46 11.41 6.91
C CYS A 269 22.88 12.82 7.01
N VAL A 270 21.66 13.06 6.53
CA VAL A 270 20.87 14.25 6.92
C VAL A 270 19.40 13.90 7.06
N ARG A 271 18.99 13.79 8.33
CA ARG A 271 17.71 14.20 8.96
C ARG A 271 16.51 14.43 8.04
N VAL A 272 15.45 13.63 8.25
CA VAL A 272 14.06 14.09 8.11
C VAL A 272 13.32 13.75 9.39
N CYS A 273 13.19 14.73 10.29
CA CYS A 273 12.23 14.71 11.37
C CYS A 273 11.78 16.14 11.70
N ALA A 274 10.45 16.31 11.79
CA ALA A 274 9.67 17.44 12.28
C ALA A 274 9.55 18.71 11.39
N CYS A 275 8.38 18.90 10.79
CA CYS A 275 7.51 20.08 11.03
C CYS A 275 6.20 20.01 10.22
N VAL A 276 5.14 19.46 10.81
CA VAL A 276 3.77 19.92 10.57
C VAL A 276 3.08 19.99 11.94
N CYS A 277 3.37 21.07 12.67
CA CYS A 277 2.67 21.48 13.90
C CYS A 277 2.95 22.98 14.15
N VAL A 278 2.35 23.87 13.36
CA VAL A 278 1.87 25.23 13.72
C VAL A 278 0.97 25.65 12.53
N PHE A 279 -0.31 26.00 12.60
CA PHE A 279 -1.03 26.91 13.48
C PHE A 279 -2.53 26.54 13.48
N GLN A 280 -3.12 26.36 14.66
CA GLN A 280 -4.37 27.03 15.06
C GLN A 280 -4.28 27.18 16.59
N GLY A 281 -4.08 28.44 17.01
CA GLY A 281 -4.47 28.91 18.34
C GLY A 281 -5.93 29.33 18.32
#